data_AF-A0A1G3CE80-F1
#
_entry.id   AF-A0A1G3CE80-F1
#
_cell.length_a   1.000
_cell.length_b   1.000
_cell.length_c   1.000
_cell.angle_alpha   90.00
_cell.angle_beta   90.00
_cell.angle_gamma   90.00
#
_symmetry.space_group_name_H-M   'P 1'
#
loop_
_entity.id
_entity.type
_entity.pdbx_description
1 polymer ?
#
loop_
_entity_poly.entity_id
_entity_poly.type
_entity_poly.pdbx_seq_one_letter_code
_entity_poly.pdbx_strand_id
1 'polypeptide(L)'
;MKPWSISTTVRNPERIRNFLKVLKFLEGKSFNTDNQEKYQILLIQNKFYKSTNIPTKFQEYYDNPELEMPYGVAEEIFYHQNYQDPAMRGRQSVNPLNKLGFCIAREREGKIVITELGNRFIAGDYDIGYIFFKSLLKLQFPNPWSDDFSEKLGFDVQPLIATMRLINKVNKKSDKRGLTQTEFCLFVSTLINYKLIDDYTEKVFEYRKAKNKDKFVKDFAKIFYQTKKPTEKQIKNFYEYGDNIMRYFRLTKYFKVATDKFGADWRMAA
;
A
#
# COMPACT_ATOMS: atom_id res chain seq x y z
N MET A 1 3.64 -15.40 10.89
CA MET A 1 3.36 -13.94 10.89
C MET A 1 3.12 -13.43 9.47
N LYS A 2 2.58 -12.21 9.32
CA LYS A 2 2.33 -11.57 8.02
C LYS A 2 3.00 -10.19 8.02
N PRO A 3 3.75 -9.80 6.97
CA PRO A 3 4.24 -8.43 6.85
C PRO A 3 3.06 -7.48 6.59
N TRP A 4 3.07 -6.29 7.19
CA TRP A 4 2.05 -5.30 6.91
C TRP A 4 2.27 -4.64 5.55
N SER A 5 1.19 -4.14 4.96
CA SER A 5 1.21 -3.41 3.69
C SER A 5 0.03 -2.43 3.63
N ILE A 6 0.22 -1.34 2.87
CA ILE A 6 -0.85 -0.34 2.65
C ILE A 6 -1.86 -0.89 1.65
N SER A 7 -1.37 -1.35 0.50
CA SER A 7 -2.15 -1.99 -0.56
C SER A 7 -1.22 -2.83 -1.43
N THR A 8 -1.77 -3.72 -2.24
CA THR A 8 -1.08 -4.33 -3.38
C THR A 8 -1.76 -4.01 -4.71
N THR A 9 -2.99 -3.49 -4.65
CA THR A 9 -3.86 -3.11 -5.77
C THR A 9 -3.39 -1.79 -6.41
N VAL A 10 -3.09 -0.78 -5.58
CA VAL A 10 -2.67 0.55 -6.05
C VAL A 10 -1.26 0.84 -5.52
N ARG A 11 -0.25 0.53 -6.36
CA ARG A 11 1.18 0.70 -6.03
C ARG A 11 1.73 2.10 -6.34
N ASN A 12 1.03 2.89 -7.16
CA ASN A 12 1.32 4.31 -7.34
C ASN A 12 0.32 5.10 -6.49
N PRO A 13 0.74 5.75 -5.39
CA PRO A 13 -0.19 6.45 -4.51
C PRO A 13 -0.89 7.64 -5.19
N GLU A 14 -0.34 8.23 -6.25
CA GLU A 14 -0.98 9.33 -6.98
C GLU A 14 -2.30 8.88 -7.62
N ARG A 15 -2.41 7.61 -8.02
CA ARG A 15 -3.64 7.04 -8.59
C ARG A 15 -4.80 6.97 -7.58
N ILE A 16 -4.52 7.01 -6.28
CA ILE A 16 -5.55 6.97 -5.22
C ILE A 16 -6.53 8.13 -5.39
N ARG A 17 -6.07 9.31 -5.80
CA ARG A 17 -6.94 10.48 -5.99
C ARG A 17 -8.05 10.19 -6.98
N ASN A 18 -7.71 9.59 -8.11
CA ASN A 18 -8.68 9.25 -9.15
C ASN A 18 -9.63 8.14 -8.72
N PHE A 19 -9.13 7.15 -7.98
CA PHE A 19 -9.99 6.11 -7.40
C PHE A 19 -11.01 6.69 -6.41
N LEU A 20 -10.59 7.67 -5.61
CA LEU A 20 -11.46 8.37 -4.66
C LEU A 20 -12.47 9.28 -5.35
N LYS A 21 -12.06 9.99 -6.42
CA LYS A 21 -12.97 10.77 -7.28
C LYS A 21 -14.10 9.91 -7.84
N VAL A 22 -13.79 8.71 -8.32
CA VAL A 22 -14.81 7.77 -8.82
C VAL A 22 -15.71 7.28 -7.69
N LEU A 23 -15.16 6.98 -6.50
CA LEU A 23 -15.96 6.56 -5.35
C LEU A 23 -16.95 7.64 -4.90
N LYS A 24 -16.58 8.92 -5.04
CA LYS A 24 -17.43 10.07 -4.70
C LYS A 24 -18.77 10.04 -5.46
N PHE A 25 -18.83 9.49 -6.67
CA PHE A 25 -20.10 9.34 -7.40
C PHE A 25 -21.11 8.42 -6.71
N LEU A 26 -20.64 7.58 -5.78
CA LEU A 26 -21.46 6.65 -5.01
C LEU A 26 -21.67 7.13 -3.56
N GLU A 27 -21.21 8.33 -3.19
CA GLU A 27 -21.40 8.85 -1.83
C GLU A 27 -22.89 8.88 -1.43
N GLY A 28 -23.18 8.48 -0.19
CA GLY A 28 -24.54 8.35 0.33
C GLY A 28 -25.26 7.06 -0.06
N LYS A 29 -24.71 6.22 -0.96
CA LYS A 29 -25.21 4.86 -1.25
C LYS A 29 -24.60 3.84 -0.28
N SER A 30 -25.25 2.69 -0.09
CA SER A 30 -24.68 1.57 0.70
C SER A 30 -23.50 0.95 -0.04
N PHE A 31 -22.44 0.54 0.66
CA PHE A 31 -21.32 -0.19 0.04
C PHE A 31 -21.57 -1.71 0.00
N ASN A 32 -22.72 -2.11 -0.54
CA ASN A 32 -23.14 -3.51 -0.74
C ASN A 32 -22.58 -4.11 -2.04
N THR A 33 -22.85 -5.39 -2.30
CA THR A 33 -22.41 -6.12 -3.50
C THR A 33 -22.61 -5.32 -4.80
N ASP A 34 -23.82 -4.82 -5.04
CA ASP A 34 -24.15 -4.06 -6.27
C ASP A 34 -23.27 -2.81 -6.42
N ASN A 35 -23.12 -2.01 -5.36
CA ASN A 35 -22.29 -0.80 -5.42
C ASN A 35 -20.78 -1.11 -5.40
N GLN A 36 -20.36 -2.27 -4.88
CA GLN A 36 -18.98 -2.74 -4.99
C GLN A 36 -18.63 -3.07 -6.45
N GLU A 37 -19.51 -3.78 -7.16
CA GLU A 37 -19.34 -4.08 -8.59
C GLU A 37 -19.42 -2.80 -9.42
N LYS A 38 -20.45 -1.97 -9.19
CA LYS A 38 -20.61 -0.68 -9.85
C LYS A 38 -19.39 0.22 -9.66
N TYR A 39 -18.79 0.25 -8.47
CA TYR A 39 -17.57 1.01 -8.25
C TYR A 39 -16.44 0.55 -9.16
N GLN A 40 -16.24 -0.76 -9.30
CA GLN A 40 -15.22 -1.31 -10.19
C GLN A 40 -15.51 -1.01 -11.67
N ILE A 41 -16.77 -1.09 -12.09
CA ILE A 41 -17.19 -0.74 -13.46
C ILE A 41 -16.93 0.75 -13.73
N LEU A 42 -17.25 1.64 -12.80
CA LEU A 42 -16.96 3.07 -12.95
C LEU A 42 -15.44 3.34 -13.04
N LEU A 43 -14.60 2.57 -12.34
CA LEU A 43 -13.14 2.69 -12.48
C LEU A 43 -12.65 2.28 -13.88
N ILE A 44 -13.29 1.29 -14.50
CA ILE A 44 -13.01 0.87 -15.89
C ILE A 44 -13.50 1.94 -16.85
N GLN A 45 -14.72 2.43 -16.66
CA GLN A 45 -15.33 3.50 -17.47
C GLN A 45 -14.45 4.74 -17.54
N ASN A 46 -13.89 5.15 -16.40
CA ASN A 46 -13.01 6.33 -16.29
C ASN A 46 -11.54 6.01 -16.64
N LYS A 47 -11.25 4.81 -17.18
CA LYS A 47 -9.90 4.33 -17.56
C LYS A 47 -8.87 4.35 -16.41
N PHE A 48 -9.31 4.46 -15.16
CA PHE A 48 -8.43 4.41 -13.98
C PHE A 48 -8.09 2.99 -13.56
N TYR A 49 -8.80 2.00 -14.11
CA TYR A 49 -8.50 0.58 -14.01
C TYR A 49 -8.54 -0.06 -15.39
N LYS A 50 -7.46 -0.76 -15.76
CA LYS A 50 -7.38 -1.54 -17.01
C LYS A 50 -7.50 -3.03 -16.68
N SER A 51 -8.55 -3.66 -17.21
CA SER A 51 -8.76 -5.10 -17.09
C SER A 51 -7.72 -5.89 -17.89
N THR A 52 -7.48 -7.14 -17.51
CA THR A 52 -6.47 -7.99 -18.18
C THR A 52 -6.98 -8.50 -19.52
N ASN A 53 -8.23 -8.96 -19.58
CA ASN A 53 -8.82 -9.57 -20.77
C ASN A 53 -9.80 -8.58 -21.42
N ILE A 54 -9.34 -7.70 -22.30
CA ILE A 54 -10.22 -6.73 -22.96
C ILE A 54 -10.63 -7.28 -24.34
N PRO A 55 -11.93 -7.45 -24.63
CA PRO A 55 -12.41 -7.82 -25.95
C PRO A 55 -11.87 -6.88 -27.04
N THR A 56 -11.45 -7.41 -28.19
CA THR A 56 -10.85 -6.62 -29.28
C THR A 56 -11.72 -5.44 -29.72
N LYS A 57 -13.05 -5.63 -29.75
CA LYS A 57 -14.03 -4.58 -30.09
C LYS A 57 -14.01 -3.36 -29.15
N PHE A 58 -13.38 -3.47 -27.97
CA PHE A 58 -13.31 -2.39 -26.98
C PHE A 58 -11.90 -1.81 -26.80
N GLN A 59 -10.92 -2.27 -27.59
CA GLN A 59 -9.54 -1.75 -27.48
C GLN A 59 -9.44 -0.27 -27.86
N GLU A 60 -10.28 0.20 -28.78
CA GLU A 60 -10.31 1.60 -29.21
C GLU A 60 -10.45 2.61 -28.06
N TYR A 61 -11.19 2.25 -27.00
CA TYR A 61 -11.36 3.10 -25.81
C TYR A 61 -10.06 3.27 -25.02
N TYR A 62 -9.12 2.33 -25.11
CA TYR A 62 -7.82 2.41 -24.46
C TYR A 62 -6.75 3.00 -25.38
N ASP A 63 -6.88 2.79 -26.69
CA ASP A 63 -5.94 3.30 -27.69
C ASP A 63 -6.18 4.80 -27.96
N ASN A 64 -7.40 5.28 -27.77
CA ASN A 64 -7.76 6.70 -27.84
C ASN A 64 -8.08 7.28 -26.45
N PRO A 65 -7.17 8.06 -25.84
CA PRO A 65 -7.39 8.66 -24.52
C PRO A 65 -8.65 9.55 -24.43
N GLU A 66 -8.97 10.29 -25.49
CA GLU A 66 -10.08 11.26 -25.53
C GLU A 66 -11.45 10.59 -25.70
N LEU A 67 -11.50 9.33 -26.16
CA LEU A 67 -12.76 8.62 -26.38
C LEU A 67 -13.40 8.23 -25.06
N GLU A 68 -14.50 8.88 -24.67
CA GLU A 68 -15.24 8.52 -23.45
C GLU A 68 -15.84 7.12 -23.56
N MET A 69 -15.66 6.30 -22.53
CA MET A 69 -16.22 4.94 -22.48
C MET A 69 -17.65 4.98 -21.91
N PRO A 70 -18.66 4.47 -22.63
CA PRO A 70 -20.00 4.30 -22.06
C PRO A 70 -20.01 3.29 -20.92
N TYR A 71 -20.90 3.47 -19.95
CA TYR A 71 -21.03 2.55 -18.81
C TYR A 71 -21.26 1.09 -19.25
N GLY A 72 -22.15 0.85 -20.21
CA GLY A 72 -22.45 -0.50 -20.71
C GLY A 72 -21.23 -1.20 -21.32
N VAL A 73 -20.32 -0.45 -21.95
CA VAL A 73 -19.04 -0.98 -22.45
C VAL A 73 -18.14 -1.39 -21.29
N ALA A 74 -18.00 -0.53 -20.29
CA ALA A 74 -17.20 -0.82 -19.09
C ALA A 74 -17.74 -2.04 -18.33
N GLU A 75 -19.06 -2.18 -18.26
CA GLU A 75 -19.76 -3.31 -17.65
C GLU A 75 -19.50 -4.61 -18.42
N GLU A 76 -19.59 -4.59 -19.75
CA GLU A 76 -19.27 -5.76 -20.57
C GLU A 76 -17.80 -6.18 -20.39
N ILE A 77 -16.86 -5.23 -20.38
CA ILE A 77 -15.44 -5.51 -20.09
C ILE A 77 -15.27 -6.15 -18.70
N PHE A 78 -16.00 -5.65 -17.69
CA PHE A 78 -15.94 -6.16 -16.33
C PHE A 78 -16.42 -7.61 -16.24
N TYR A 79 -17.60 -7.92 -16.78
CA TYR A 79 -18.14 -9.28 -16.74
C TYR A 79 -17.38 -10.25 -17.65
N HIS A 80 -16.75 -9.77 -18.72
CA HIS A 80 -15.85 -10.58 -19.55
C HIS A 80 -14.65 -11.15 -18.78
N GLN A 81 -14.32 -10.61 -17.60
CA GLN A 81 -13.26 -11.16 -16.75
C GLN A 81 -13.66 -12.47 -16.06
N ASN A 82 -14.95 -12.83 -16.03
CA ASN A 82 -15.47 -14.05 -15.39
C ASN A 82 -14.97 -14.23 -13.94
N TYR A 83 -15.04 -13.16 -13.15
CA TYR A 83 -14.63 -13.18 -11.75
C TYR A 83 -15.51 -14.14 -10.92
N GLN A 84 -14.89 -14.96 -10.07
CA GLN A 84 -15.62 -15.83 -9.13
C GLN A 84 -16.39 -15.04 -8.07
N ASP A 85 -15.84 -13.90 -7.65
CA ASP A 85 -16.48 -12.93 -6.76
C ASP A 85 -16.26 -11.52 -7.36
N PRO A 86 -17.17 -11.06 -8.22
CA PRO A 86 -17.03 -9.77 -8.89
C PRO A 86 -16.98 -8.60 -7.91
N ALA A 87 -17.82 -8.62 -6.87
CA ALA A 87 -17.86 -7.59 -5.83
C ALA A 87 -16.53 -7.46 -5.06
N MET A 88 -15.75 -8.55 -4.92
CA MET A 88 -14.40 -8.49 -4.33
C MET A 88 -13.50 -7.47 -5.02
N ARG A 89 -13.66 -7.23 -6.33
CA ARG A 89 -12.85 -6.26 -7.07
C ARG A 89 -13.04 -4.84 -6.54
N GLY A 90 -14.30 -4.43 -6.33
CA GLY A 90 -14.63 -3.15 -5.70
C GLY A 90 -14.07 -3.04 -4.28
N ARG A 91 -14.19 -4.11 -3.48
CA ARG A 91 -13.61 -4.16 -2.12
C ARG A 91 -12.08 -3.99 -2.13
N GLN A 92 -11.39 -4.63 -3.08
CA GLN A 92 -9.94 -4.51 -3.22
C GLN A 92 -9.50 -3.11 -3.69
N SER A 93 -10.29 -2.47 -4.55
CA SER A 93 -10.04 -1.10 -5.05
C SER A 93 -10.25 -0.05 -3.95
N VAL A 94 -11.25 -0.21 -3.08
CA VAL A 94 -11.51 0.75 -1.99
C VAL A 94 -10.63 0.55 -0.76
N ASN A 95 -10.06 -0.65 -0.57
CA ASN A 95 -9.23 -1.00 0.59
C ASN A 95 -8.14 0.04 0.92
N PRO A 96 -7.30 0.52 -0.04
CA PRO A 96 -6.35 1.60 0.23
C PRO A 96 -7.01 2.90 0.69
N LEU A 97 -8.17 3.26 0.12
CA LEU A 97 -8.88 4.50 0.44
C LEU A 97 -9.38 4.49 1.90
N ASN A 98 -9.97 3.36 2.32
CA ASN A 98 -10.39 3.14 3.71
C ASN A 98 -9.19 3.12 4.66
N LYS A 99 -8.11 2.39 4.32
CA LYS A 99 -6.92 2.27 5.18
C LYS A 99 -6.23 3.62 5.43
N LEU A 100 -6.22 4.50 4.43
CA LEU A 100 -5.61 5.83 4.52
C LEU A 100 -6.55 6.90 5.10
N GLY A 101 -7.78 6.53 5.47
CA GLY A 101 -8.75 7.43 6.10
C GLY A 101 -9.38 8.44 5.14
N PHE A 102 -9.39 8.15 3.83
CA PHE A 102 -10.01 9.03 2.84
C PHE A 102 -11.52 8.80 2.68
N CYS A 103 -12.01 7.62 3.04
CA CYS A 103 -13.42 7.29 3.00
C CYS A 103 -13.79 6.28 4.09
N ILE A 104 -15.10 6.13 4.30
CA ILE A 104 -15.74 5.00 4.97
C ILE A 104 -16.64 4.36 3.92
N ALA A 105 -16.18 3.26 3.33
CA ALA A 105 -16.90 2.50 2.32
C ALA A 105 -16.76 1.01 2.63
N ARG A 106 -17.65 0.54 3.50
CA ARG A 106 -17.65 -0.83 4.06
C ARG A 106 -19.08 -1.30 4.18
N GLU A 107 -19.29 -2.57 3.87
CA GLU A 107 -20.63 -3.17 3.79
C GLU A 107 -21.43 -3.05 5.11
N ARG A 108 -20.75 -3.15 6.25
CA ARG A 108 -21.38 -3.11 7.58
C ARG A 108 -21.43 -1.72 8.23
N GLU A 109 -20.83 -0.70 7.60
CA GLU A 109 -20.69 0.66 8.18
C GLU A 109 -21.69 1.66 7.59
N GLY A 110 -22.72 1.16 6.90
CA GLY A 110 -23.78 1.98 6.33
C GLY A 110 -23.41 2.59 4.97
N LYS A 111 -23.65 3.90 4.85
CA LYS A 111 -23.48 4.63 3.59
C LYS A 111 -22.01 4.96 3.33
N ILE A 112 -21.64 4.99 2.05
CA ILE A 112 -20.35 5.49 1.59
C ILE A 112 -20.22 6.96 2.01
N VAL A 113 -19.16 7.27 2.75
CA VAL A 113 -18.82 8.64 3.17
C VAL A 113 -17.41 8.96 2.71
N ILE A 114 -17.23 10.10 2.04
CA ILE A 114 -15.89 10.65 1.80
C ILE A 114 -15.54 11.56 2.98
N THR A 115 -14.41 11.28 3.63
CA THR A 115 -14.00 12.04 4.83
C THR A 115 -13.62 13.47 4.46
N GLU A 116 -13.50 14.35 5.46
CA GLU A 116 -12.99 15.71 5.23
C GLU A 116 -11.61 15.68 4.54
N LEU A 117 -10.71 14.79 5.00
CA LEU A 117 -9.40 14.59 4.38
C LEU A 117 -9.53 14.08 2.93
N GLY A 118 -10.47 13.18 2.67
CA GLY A 118 -10.76 12.68 1.32
C GLY A 118 -11.28 13.77 0.38
N ASN A 119 -12.18 14.64 0.85
CA ASN A 119 -12.70 15.76 0.06
C ASN A 119 -11.61 16.78 -0.26
N ARG A 120 -10.75 17.13 0.73
CA ARG A 120 -9.55 17.95 0.50
C ARG A 120 -8.60 17.29 -0.51
N PHE A 121 -8.43 15.97 -0.41
CA PHE A 121 -7.58 15.25 -1.37
C PHE A 121 -8.14 15.28 -2.80
N ILE A 122 -9.46 15.22 -2.98
CA ILE A 122 -10.13 15.36 -4.29
C ILE A 122 -10.00 16.77 -4.85
N ALA A 123 -10.24 17.79 -4.02
CA ALA A 123 -10.23 19.20 -4.41
C ALA A 123 -8.88 19.63 -5.00
N GLY A 124 -7.78 19.06 -4.51
CA GLY A 124 -6.44 19.28 -5.07
C GLY A 124 -5.83 20.64 -4.69
N ASP A 125 -6.45 21.33 -3.73
CA ASP A 125 -6.02 22.60 -3.13
C ASP A 125 -4.86 22.45 -2.13
N TYR A 126 -4.49 21.20 -1.77
CA TYR A 126 -3.38 20.90 -0.86
C TYR A 126 -2.25 20.10 -1.53
N ASP A 127 -1.04 20.32 -1.01
CA ASP A 127 0.14 19.50 -1.34
C ASP A 127 -0.15 18.02 -1.06
N ILE A 128 0.02 17.18 -2.08
CA ILE A 128 -0.21 15.73 -1.99
C ILE A 128 0.64 15.10 -0.86
N GLY A 129 1.87 15.58 -0.69
CA GLY A 129 2.76 15.08 0.36
C GLY A 129 2.23 15.36 1.76
N TYR A 130 1.67 16.55 1.99
CA TYR A 130 1.02 16.89 3.25
C TYR A 130 -0.20 16.01 3.54
N ILE A 131 -1.06 15.77 2.55
CA ILE A 131 -2.23 14.88 2.70
C ILE A 131 -1.80 13.47 3.10
N PHE A 132 -0.85 12.88 2.37
CA PHE A 132 -0.34 11.54 2.68
C PHE A 132 0.39 11.50 4.02
N PHE A 133 1.11 12.54 4.40
CA PHE A 133 1.71 12.64 5.73
C PHE A 133 0.64 12.56 6.83
N LYS A 134 -0.45 13.34 6.72
CA LYS A 134 -1.55 13.30 7.71
C LYS A 134 -2.21 11.92 7.80
N SER A 135 -2.42 11.24 6.66
CA SER A 135 -2.94 9.87 6.62
C SER A 135 -1.99 8.87 7.28
N LEU A 136 -0.71 8.87 6.86
CA LEU A 136 0.29 7.90 7.33
C LEU A 136 0.70 8.12 8.78
N LEU A 137 0.63 9.35 9.27
CA LEU A 137 0.86 9.69 10.68
C LEU A 137 -0.18 9.04 11.60
N LYS A 138 -1.43 8.90 11.13
CA LYS A 138 -2.53 8.28 11.87
C LYS A 138 -2.70 6.79 11.58
N LEU A 139 -2.04 6.27 10.54
CA LEU A 139 -2.08 4.85 10.22
C LEU A 139 -1.46 4.05 11.37
N GLN A 140 -2.20 3.04 11.84
CA GLN A 140 -1.79 2.16 12.92
C GLN A 140 -2.30 0.75 12.69
N PHE A 141 -1.58 -0.22 13.26
CA PHE A 141 -1.97 -1.62 13.35
C PHE A 141 -1.82 -2.06 14.83
N PRO A 142 -2.87 -2.58 15.49
CA PRO A 142 -4.18 -2.90 14.92
C PRO A 142 -4.95 -1.65 14.52
N ASN A 143 -5.76 -1.80 13.47
CA ASN A 143 -6.72 -0.78 13.08
C ASN A 143 -8.10 -1.26 13.56
N PRO A 144 -8.85 -0.49 14.37
CA PRO A 144 -10.17 -0.89 14.85
C PRO A 144 -11.15 -1.26 13.74
N TRP A 145 -10.91 -0.75 12.53
CA TRP A 145 -11.74 -1.01 11.36
C TRP A 145 -11.24 -2.17 10.50
N SER A 146 -10.18 -2.91 10.88
CA SER A 146 -9.66 -4.00 10.05
C SER A 146 -8.97 -5.09 10.84
N ASP A 147 -9.38 -6.33 10.58
CA ASP A 147 -8.76 -7.52 11.17
C ASP A 147 -7.48 -7.97 10.44
N ASP A 148 -7.12 -7.35 9.30
CA ASP A 148 -5.99 -7.74 8.44
C ASP A 148 -4.64 -7.83 9.19
N PHE A 149 -4.48 -6.94 10.18
CA PHE A 149 -3.27 -6.73 10.98
C PHE A 149 -3.66 -6.53 12.45
N SER A 150 -4.41 -7.50 12.99
CA SER A 150 -4.98 -7.43 14.34
C SER A 150 -3.97 -7.73 15.46
N GLU A 151 -4.34 -7.37 16.69
CA GLU A 151 -3.57 -7.65 17.91
C GLU A 151 -3.34 -9.16 18.11
N LYS A 152 -4.29 -10.01 17.71
CA LYS A 152 -4.15 -11.48 17.72
C LYS A 152 -2.94 -11.97 16.92
N LEU A 153 -2.52 -11.20 15.92
CA LEU A 153 -1.34 -11.47 15.10
C LEU A 153 -0.09 -10.75 15.62
N GLY A 154 -0.13 -10.16 16.81
CA GLY A 154 0.98 -9.47 17.48
C GLY A 154 1.25 -8.04 16.99
N PHE A 155 0.33 -7.45 16.22
CA PHE A 155 0.47 -6.07 15.76
C PHE A 155 0.25 -5.08 16.90
N ASP A 156 1.14 -4.09 16.99
CA ASP A 156 1.08 -2.91 17.86
C ASP A 156 2.11 -1.90 17.36
N VAL A 157 1.78 -1.21 16.27
CA VAL A 157 2.71 -0.32 15.57
C VAL A 157 2.00 0.82 14.83
N GLN A 158 2.59 2.01 14.92
CA GLN A 158 2.33 3.13 14.01
C GLN A 158 3.44 3.15 12.95
N PRO A 159 3.22 2.64 11.73
CA PRO A 159 4.31 2.27 10.83
C PRO A 159 5.26 3.41 10.46
N LEU A 160 4.71 4.61 10.18
CA LEU A 160 5.50 5.78 9.84
C LEU A 160 6.46 6.15 10.99
N ILE A 161 5.93 6.27 12.20
CA ILE A 161 6.68 6.63 13.42
C ILE A 161 7.70 5.55 13.76
N ALA A 162 7.33 4.27 13.70
CA ALA A 162 8.22 3.16 13.99
C ALA A 162 9.41 3.12 13.03
N THR A 163 9.17 3.43 11.75
CA THR A 163 10.23 3.49 10.73
C THR A 163 11.15 4.69 10.95
N MET A 164 10.61 5.87 11.25
CA MET A 164 11.44 7.03 11.61
C MET A 164 12.32 6.75 12.83
N ARG A 165 11.78 6.07 13.85
CA ARG A 165 12.53 5.65 15.04
C ARG A 165 13.62 4.63 14.70
N LEU A 166 13.32 3.62 13.88
CA LEU A 166 14.30 2.64 13.41
C LEU A 166 15.46 3.33 12.67
N ILE A 167 15.16 4.19 11.70
CA ILE A 167 16.18 4.94 10.94
C ILE A 167 17.02 5.81 11.88
N ASN A 168 16.39 6.54 12.80
CA ASN A 168 17.10 7.36 13.77
C ASN A 168 18.07 6.54 14.64
N LYS A 169 17.65 5.34 15.12
CA LYS A 169 18.54 4.47 15.89
C LYS A 169 19.71 3.93 15.06
N VAL A 170 19.46 3.54 13.81
CA VAL A 170 20.53 3.13 12.87
C VAL A 170 21.51 4.29 12.62
N ASN A 171 21.01 5.51 12.40
CA ASN A 171 21.84 6.70 12.17
C ASN A 171 22.75 7.04 13.35
N LYS A 172 22.28 6.84 14.58
CA LYS A 172 23.07 7.09 15.80
C LYS A 172 24.20 6.08 16.00
N LYS A 173 24.08 4.88 15.42
CA LYS A 173 25.02 3.76 15.58
C LYS A 173 25.93 3.55 14.37
N SER A 174 25.81 4.36 13.31
CA SER A 174 26.54 4.13 12.05
C SER A 174 26.73 5.38 11.21
N ASP A 175 27.93 5.53 10.66
CA ASP A 175 28.22 6.56 9.65
C ASP A 175 27.44 6.32 8.35
N LYS A 176 27.10 5.06 8.06
CA LYS A 176 26.22 4.68 6.95
C LYS A 176 24.75 4.88 7.36
N ARG A 177 24.33 6.14 7.32
CA ARG A 177 22.98 6.61 7.67
C ARG A 177 21.90 6.06 6.73
N GLY A 178 20.68 5.92 7.24
CA GLY A 178 19.52 5.43 6.53
C GLY A 178 19.48 3.91 6.39
N LEU A 179 18.49 3.43 5.65
CA LEU A 179 18.33 2.03 5.26
C LEU A 179 18.50 1.89 3.76
N THR A 180 19.24 0.89 3.28
CA THR A 180 19.21 0.53 1.85
C THR A 180 17.81 0.06 1.43
N GLN A 181 17.50 0.00 0.14
CA GLN A 181 16.20 -0.52 -0.32
C GLN A 181 15.92 -1.93 0.23
N THR A 182 16.91 -2.82 0.21
CA THR A 182 16.76 -4.17 0.77
C THR A 182 16.52 -4.14 2.28
N GLU A 183 17.28 -3.34 3.03
CA GLU A 183 17.06 -3.18 4.47
C GLU A 183 15.65 -2.65 4.76
N PHE A 184 15.19 -1.64 4.01
CA PHE A 184 13.85 -1.11 4.14
C PHE A 184 12.80 -2.21 3.89
N CYS A 185 12.92 -2.95 2.78
CA CYS A 185 11.97 -4.00 2.44
C CYS A 185 11.89 -5.12 3.48
N LEU A 186 13.05 -5.56 3.98
CA LEU A 186 13.12 -6.63 4.97
C LEU A 186 12.59 -6.20 6.33
N PHE A 187 12.93 -5.01 6.80
CA PHE A 187 12.76 -4.63 8.21
C PHE A 187 11.59 -3.70 8.48
N VAL A 188 11.11 -2.93 7.51
CA VAL A 188 9.99 -1.99 7.74
C VAL A 188 8.66 -2.71 7.76
N SER A 189 8.38 -3.53 6.74
CA SER A 189 7.09 -4.25 6.62
C SER A 189 6.91 -5.37 7.65
N THR A 190 8.00 -5.83 8.27
CA THR A 190 8.01 -6.89 9.28
C THR A 190 8.12 -6.36 10.71
N LEU A 191 8.43 -5.08 10.90
CA LEU A 191 8.34 -4.39 12.19
C LEU A 191 6.87 -4.18 12.56
N ILE A 192 6.26 -5.22 13.13
CA ILE A 192 4.83 -5.27 13.47
C ILE A 192 4.52 -4.74 14.87
N ASN A 193 5.53 -4.59 15.74
CA ASN A 193 5.38 -4.15 17.12
C ASN A 193 6.48 -3.14 17.45
N TYR A 194 6.12 -1.96 17.98
CA TYR A 194 7.08 -0.89 18.26
C TYR A 194 8.15 -1.29 19.29
N LYS A 195 7.87 -2.27 20.16
CA LYS A 195 8.83 -2.77 21.15
C LYS A 195 10.02 -3.49 20.51
N LEU A 196 9.87 -3.95 19.27
CA LEU A 196 10.92 -4.65 18.52
C LEU A 196 11.90 -3.71 17.81
N ILE A 197 11.76 -2.38 17.93
CA ILE A 197 12.59 -1.40 17.22
C ILE A 197 14.09 -1.60 17.54
N ASP A 198 14.45 -1.92 18.79
CA ASP A 198 15.85 -2.19 19.17
C ASP A 198 16.38 -3.46 18.51
N ASP A 199 15.64 -4.57 18.63
CA ASP A 199 16.00 -5.83 17.98
C ASP A 199 16.16 -5.68 16.45
N TYR A 200 15.27 -4.91 15.84
CA TYR A 200 15.32 -4.63 14.40
C TYR A 200 16.49 -3.73 14.02
N THR A 201 16.90 -2.83 14.91
CA THR A 201 18.12 -2.04 14.72
C THR A 201 19.35 -2.96 14.68
N GLU A 202 19.43 -3.95 15.58
CA GLU A 202 20.53 -4.92 15.56
C GLU A 202 20.48 -5.83 14.33
N LYS A 203 19.29 -6.30 13.92
CA LYS A 203 19.12 -7.11 12.69
C LYS A 203 19.58 -6.37 11.42
N VAL A 204 19.43 -5.05 11.36
CA VAL A 204 20.00 -4.23 10.27
C VAL A 204 21.53 -4.38 10.25
N PHE A 205 22.18 -4.30 11.41
CA PHE A 205 23.64 -4.44 11.51
C PHE A 205 24.14 -5.87 11.28
N GLU A 206 23.41 -6.87 11.76
CA GLU A 206 23.67 -8.28 11.43
C GLU A 206 23.58 -8.51 9.93
N TYR A 207 22.50 -8.01 9.29
CA TYR A 207 22.36 -8.07 7.84
C TYR A 207 23.56 -7.40 7.17
N ARG A 208 23.94 -6.18 7.56
CA ARG A 208 25.11 -5.46 7.01
C ARG A 208 26.41 -6.26 7.11
N LYS A 209 26.67 -6.94 8.23
CA LYS A 209 27.87 -7.75 8.48
C LYS A 209 27.82 -9.14 7.83
N ALA A 210 26.64 -9.64 7.46
CA ALA A 210 26.50 -10.98 6.90
C ALA A 210 27.28 -11.14 5.59
N LYS A 211 28.14 -12.17 5.53
CA LYS A 211 28.89 -12.56 4.32
C LYS A 211 27.97 -13.08 3.22
N ASN A 212 26.93 -13.83 3.58
CA ASN A 212 25.94 -14.37 2.65
C ASN A 212 24.57 -13.75 2.95
N LYS A 213 24.18 -12.75 2.15
CA LYS A 213 22.93 -12.01 2.31
C LYS A 213 21.70 -12.89 2.04
N ASP A 214 21.77 -13.77 1.05
CA ASP A 214 20.66 -14.66 0.70
C ASP A 214 20.34 -15.65 1.82
N LYS A 215 21.40 -16.21 2.44
CA LYS A 215 21.24 -17.07 3.61
C LYS A 215 20.61 -16.29 4.77
N PHE A 216 21.09 -15.07 5.04
CA PHE A 216 20.48 -14.22 6.06
C PHE A 216 19.00 -13.99 5.81
N VAL A 217 18.61 -13.63 4.58
CA VAL A 217 17.20 -13.38 4.23
C VAL A 217 16.34 -14.63 4.43
N LYS A 218 16.84 -15.81 4.02
CA LYS A 218 16.14 -17.08 4.22
C LYS A 218 15.96 -17.41 5.71
N ASP A 219 17.00 -17.20 6.52
CA ASP A 219 16.94 -17.47 7.96
C ASP A 219 16.06 -16.46 8.70
N PHE A 220 16.12 -15.18 8.33
CA PHE A 220 15.19 -14.15 8.79
C PHE A 220 13.74 -14.50 8.45
N ALA A 221 13.48 -14.97 7.23
CA ALA A 221 12.15 -15.41 6.80
C ALA A 221 11.64 -16.59 7.63
N LYS A 222 12.50 -17.58 7.94
CA LYS A 222 12.12 -18.72 8.81
C LYS A 222 11.65 -18.23 10.18
N ILE A 223 12.41 -17.33 10.79
CA ILE A 223 12.10 -16.76 12.10
C ILE A 223 10.80 -15.94 12.04
N PHE A 224 10.71 -15.02 11.10
CA PHE A 224 9.54 -14.13 10.98
C PHE A 224 8.25 -14.91 10.70
N TYR A 225 8.27 -15.80 9.71
CA TYR A 225 7.09 -16.59 9.36
C TYR A 225 6.82 -17.74 10.33
N GLN A 226 7.74 -18.03 11.26
CA GLN A 226 7.69 -19.16 12.19
C GLN A 226 7.55 -20.49 11.44
N THR A 227 8.36 -20.68 10.41
CA THR A 227 8.35 -21.87 9.55
C THR A 227 9.77 -22.31 9.22
N LYS A 228 9.98 -23.63 9.09
CA LYS A 228 11.28 -24.18 8.69
C LYS A 228 11.59 -23.96 7.21
N LYS A 229 10.55 -23.83 6.37
CA LYS A 229 10.66 -23.75 4.90
C LYS A 229 9.76 -22.61 4.37
N PRO A 230 10.20 -21.34 4.47
CA PRO A 230 9.47 -20.23 3.84
C PRO A 230 9.44 -20.42 2.33
N THR A 231 8.29 -20.16 1.73
CA THR A 231 8.10 -20.22 0.28
C THR A 231 8.81 -19.05 -0.41
N GLU A 232 9.13 -19.21 -1.70
CA GLU A 232 9.68 -18.11 -2.50
C GLU A 232 8.75 -16.90 -2.54
N LYS A 233 7.43 -17.15 -2.62
CA LYS A 233 6.40 -16.09 -2.55
C LYS A 233 6.47 -15.31 -1.24
N GLN A 234 6.64 -15.99 -0.10
CA GLN A 234 6.78 -15.34 1.20
C GLN A 234 8.01 -14.44 1.28
N ILE A 235 9.14 -14.87 0.69
CA ILE A 235 10.35 -14.05 0.62
C ILE A 235 10.14 -12.87 -0.33
N LYS A 236 9.56 -13.11 -1.52
CA LYS A 236 9.26 -12.07 -2.52
C LYS A 236 8.34 -10.98 -1.96
N ASN A 237 7.36 -11.36 -1.12
CA ASN A 237 6.42 -10.43 -0.50
C ASN A 237 7.12 -9.34 0.34
N PHE A 238 8.27 -9.62 0.98
CA PHE A 238 9.01 -8.58 1.69
C PHE A 238 9.40 -7.42 0.78
N TYR A 239 9.89 -7.76 -0.42
CA TYR A 239 10.31 -6.78 -1.43
C TYR A 239 9.11 -6.10 -2.09
N GLU A 240 8.06 -6.84 -2.45
CA GLU A 240 6.87 -6.24 -3.07
C GLU A 240 6.16 -5.26 -2.14
N TYR A 241 6.02 -5.61 -0.86
CA TYR A 241 5.32 -4.75 0.10
C TYR A 241 6.22 -3.60 0.55
N GLY A 242 7.50 -3.89 0.81
CA GLY A 242 8.50 -2.89 1.15
C GLY A 242 8.64 -1.80 0.09
N ASP A 243 8.77 -2.19 -1.18
CA ASP A 243 8.87 -1.23 -2.28
C ASP A 243 7.62 -0.36 -2.37
N ASN A 244 6.44 -0.96 -2.21
CA ASN A 244 5.21 -0.19 -2.22
C ASN A 244 5.17 0.82 -1.07
N ILE A 245 5.42 0.38 0.17
CA ILE A 245 5.44 1.26 1.36
C ILE A 245 6.42 2.42 1.16
N MET A 246 7.60 2.13 0.61
CA MET A 246 8.62 3.14 0.36
C MET A 246 8.13 4.26 -0.57
N ARG A 247 7.33 3.93 -1.61
CA ARG A 247 6.71 4.95 -2.48
C ARG A 247 5.77 5.87 -1.71
N TYR A 248 4.91 5.32 -0.85
CA TYR A 248 4.02 6.11 0.00
C TYR A 248 4.79 6.99 0.98
N PHE A 249 5.85 6.46 1.60
CA PHE A 249 6.65 7.21 2.57
C PHE A 249 7.43 8.35 1.91
N ARG A 250 7.99 8.14 0.71
CA ARG A 250 8.70 9.18 -0.05
C ARG A 250 7.78 10.35 -0.43
N LEU A 251 6.51 10.08 -0.74
CA LEU A 251 5.57 11.16 -1.07
C LEU A 251 5.36 12.14 0.08
N THR A 252 5.54 11.72 1.34
CA THR A 252 5.43 12.61 2.50
C THR A 252 6.50 13.69 2.55
N LYS A 253 7.59 13.58 1.77
CA LYS A 253 8.79 14.44 1.78
C LYS A 253 9.62 14.38 3.08
N TYR A 254 9.17 13.65 4.10
CA TYR A 254 9.96 13.35 5.30
C TYR A 254 10.96 12.23 5.08
N PHE A 255 10.74 11.40 4.07
CA PHE A 255 11.67 10.34 3.68
C PHE A 255 12.35 10.73 2.37
N LYS A 256 13.68 10.82 2.40
CA LYS A 256 14.50 11.20 1.24
C LYS A 256 15.40 10.06 0.80
N VAL A 257 15.67 10.07 -0.49
CA VAL A 257 16.68 9.25 -1.15
C VAL A 257 18.01 9.97 -0.98
N ALA A 258 18.91 9.38 -0.21
CA ALA A 258 20.31 9.76 -0.19
C ALA A 258 21.08 8.79 -1.09
N THR A 259 21.94 9.32 -1.96
CA THR A 259 22.84 8.53 -2.78
C THR A 259 24.28 8.86 -2.44
N ASP A 260 25.18 7.90 -2.66
CA ASP A 260 26.60 8.22 -2.72
C ASP A 260 26.92 9.08 -3.96
N LYS A 261 28.18 9.54 -4.07
CA LYS A 261 28.66 10.39 -5.17
C LYS A 261 28.42 9.79 -6.57
N PHE A 262 28.26 8.48 -6.67
CA PHE A 262 28.14 7.75 -7.95
C PHE A 262 26.73 7.21 -8.20
N GLY A 263 25.78 7.48 -7.29
CA GLY A 263 24.40 6.98 -7.42
C GLY A 263 24.24 5.48 -7.14
N ALA A 264 25.28 4.80 -6.67
CA ALA A 264 25.32 3.34 -6.56
C ALA A 264 24.72 2.83 -5.24
N ASP A 265 24.96 3.52 -4.13
CA ASP A 265 24.35 3.21 -2.83
C ASP A 265 23.16 4.13 -2.54
N TRP A 266 21.94 3.64 -2.82
CA TRP A 266 20.71 4.34 -2.50
C TRP A 266 20.18 3.95 -1.11
N ARG A 267 20.04 4.98 -0.25
CA ARG A 267 19.51 4.85 1.10
C ARG A 267 18.29 5.72 1.35
N MET A 268 17.33 5.15 2.05
CA MET A 268 16.19 5.84 2.63
C MET A 268 16.61 6.48 3.96
N ALA A 269 16.65 7.81 3.97
CA ALA A 269 16.86 8.62 5.16
C ALA A 269 15.54 9.26 5.59
N ALA A 270 15.39 9.47 6.89
CA ALA A 270 14.26 10.15 7.53
C ALA A 270 14.81 11.14 8.56
#